data_AF-A0AA38SW20-F1
#
_entry.id   AF-A0AA38SW20-F1
#
_cell.length_a   1.000
_cell.length_b   1.000
_cell.length_c   1.000
_cell.angle_alpha   90.00
_cell.angle_beta   90.00
_cell.angle_gamma   90.00
#
_symmetry.space_group_name_H-M   'P 1'
#
loop_
_entity.id
_entity.type
_entity.pdbx_description
1 polymer ?
#
loop_
_entity_poly.entity_id
_entity_poly.type
_entity_poly.pdbx_seq_one_letter_code
_entity_poly.pdbx_strand_id
1 'polypeptide(L)'
;MLIQEVATKTNDISGLCTTTAIVLAREMIKSGLLTVAFGANLVSLKKGMESTVKELIKVLKKKTIPVSKGTVPRKTFIQNKKTDNLRGAYPKITKMSPKNMFG
;
A
#
# COMPACT_ATOMS: atom_id res chain seq x y z
N MET A 1 -4.84 -6.97 21.08
CA MET A 1 -5.17 -8.33 20.63
C MET A 1 -5.66 -8.39 19.19
N LEU A 2 -6.72 -7.64 18.79
CA LEU A 2 -7.31 -7.75 17.43
C LEU A 2 -6.37 -7.41 16.26
N ILE A 3 -5.59 -6.32 16.35
CA ILE A 3 -4.67 -5.92 15.26
C ILE A 3 -3.52 -6.94 15.09
N GLN A 4 -3.05 -7.51 16.20
CA GLN A 4 -2.02 -8.56 16.16
C GLN A 4 -2.56 -9.85 15.53
N GLU A 5 -3.82 -10.20 15.80
CA GLU A 5 -4.47 -11.36 15.17
C GLU A 5 -4.62 -11.19 13.65
N VAL A 6 -4.94 -9.99 13.18
CA VAL A 6 -4.96 -9.65 11.74
C VAL A 6 -3.56 -9.81 11.13
N ALA A 7 -2.51 -9.39 11.84
CA ALA A 7 -1.14 -9.54 11.39
C ALA A 7 -0.73 -11.02 11.27
N THR A 8 -1.01 -11.83 12.28
CA THR A 8 -0.69 -13.26 12.29
C THR A 8 -1.43 -14.01 11.17
N LYS A 9 -2.74 -13.80 11.04
CA LYS A 9 -3.54 -14.42 9.96
C LYS A 9 -3.05 -14.04 8.56
N THR A 10 -2.58 -12.80 8.38
CA THR A 10 -2.02 -12.35 7.10
C THR A 10 -0.66 -12.99 6.84
N ASN A 11 0.17 -13.12 7.88
CA ASN A 11 1.49 -13.76 7.80
C ASN A 11 1.37 -15.21 7.29
N ASP A 12 0.40 -15.97 7.80
CA ASP A 12 0.22 -17.38 7.45
C ASP A 12 -0.16 -17.60 5.97
N ILE A 13 -0.84 -16.63 5.34
CA ILE A 13 -1.31 -16.74 3.95
C ILE A 13 -0.31 -16.16 2.95
N SER A 14 0.32 -15.03 3.30
CA SER A 14 1.07 -14.21 2.35
C SER A 14 2.58 -14.14 2.61
N GLY A 15 3.06 -14.59 3.79
CA GLY A 15 4.47 -14.62 4.17
C GLY A 15 5.14 -13.24 4.34
N LEU A 16 4.70 -12.22 3.61
CA LEU A 16 5.17 -10.83 3.62
C LEU A 16 4.05 -9.90 3.15
N CYS A 17 3.21 -9.42 4.07
CA CYS A 17 2.29 -8.29 3.88
C CYS A 17 1.74 -7.77 5.22
N THR A 18 2.39 -8.14 6.33
CA THR A 18 1.88 -7.91 7.69
C THR A 18 1.80 -6.43 8.03
N THR A 19 2.81 -5.63 7.66
CA THR A 19 2.80 -4.17 7.88
C THR A 19 1.67 -3.48 7.11
N THR A 20 1.45 -3.87 5.86
CA THR A 20 0.37 -3.32 5.03
C THR A 20 -1.00 -3.64 5.64
N ALA A 21 -1.22 -4.88 6.09
CA ALA A 21 -2.45 -5.28 6.74
C ALA A 21 -2.70 -4.54 8.06
N ILE A 22 -1.64 -4.32 8.85
CA ILE A 22 -1.74 -3.57 10.12
C ILE A 22 -2.16 -2.12 9.88
N VAL A 23 -1.50 -1.42 8.95
CA VAL A 23 -1.80 -0.02 8.64
C VAL A 23 -3.21 0.11 8.05
N LEU A 24 -3.58 -0.79 7.15
CA LEU A 24 -4.92 -0.82 6.56
C LEU A 24 -6.00 -1.05 7.63
N ALA A 25 -5.81 -2.04 8.51
CA ALA A 25 -6.76 -2.34 9.58
C ALA A 25 -6.93 -1.14 10.54
N ARG A 26 -5.82 -0.46 10.87
CA ARG A 26 -5.85 0.73 11.73
C ARG A 26 -6.72 1.85 11.12
N GLU A 27 -6.51 2.16 9.85
CA GLU A 27 -7.26 3.23 9.19
C GLU A 27 -8.73 2.85 8.94
N MET A 28 -9.03 1.59 8.63
CA MET A 28 -10.40 1.10 8.50
C MET A 28 -11.18 1.19 9.82
N ILE A 29 -10.56 0.84 10.94
CA ILE A 29 -11.19 0.97 12.27
C ILE A 29 -11.42 2.44 12.59
N LYS A 30 -10.41 3.30 12.42
CA LYS A 30 -10.50 4.73 12.71
C LYS A 30 -11.60 5.41 11.88
N SER A 31 -11.60 5.21 10.57
CA SER A 31 -12.60 5.79 9.65
C SER A 31 -14.01 5.23 9.88
N GLY A 32 -14.13 3.92 10.14
CA GLY A 32 -15.40 3.28 10.47
C GLY A 32 -16.02 3.83 11.76
N LEU A 33 -15.23 3.98 12.82
CA LEU A 33 -15.69 4.55 14.09
C LEU A 33 -16.12 6.00 13.95
N LEU A 34 -15.39 6.81 13.19
CA LEU A 34 -15.79 8.20 12.89
C LEU A 34 -17.14 8.23 12.17
N THR A 35 -17.34 7.38 11.17
CA THR A 35 -18.58 7.34 10.38
C THR A 35 -19.77 6.94 11.25
N VAL A 36 -19.58 6.03 12.21
CA VAL A 36 -20.62 5.66 13.19
C VAL A 36 -20.90 6.80 14.17
N ALA A 37 -19.88 7.53 14.61
CA ALA A 37 -20.06 8.71 15.47
C ALA A 37 -20.89 9.82 14.79
N PHE A 38 -20.86 9.89 13.45
CA PHE A 38 -21.73 10.77 12.66
C PHE A 38 -23.16 10.22 12.45
N GLY A 39 -23.54 9.13 13.13
CA GLY A 39 -24.90 8.57 13.09
C GLY A 39 -25.16 7.60 11.94
N ALA A 40 -24.12 7.13 11.24
CA ALA A 40 -24.30 6.14 10.19
C ALA A 40 -24.70 4.76 10.73
N ASN A 41 -25.54 4.05 9.98
CA ASN A 41 -25.97 2.70 10.34
C ASN A 41 -24.84 1.68 10.14
N LEU A 42 -24.41 1.05 11.25
CA LEU A 42 -23.34 0.04 11.28
C LEU A 42 -23.64 -1.18 10.40
N VAL A 43 -24.89 -1.64 10.35
CA VAL A 43 -25.28 -2.83 9.57
C VAL A 43 -25.11 -2.56 8.08
N SER A 44 -25.54 -1.38 7.63
CA SER A 44 -25.39 -0.95 6.24
C SER A 44 -23.93 -0.72 5.87
N LEU A 45 -23.14 -0.12 6.77
CA LEU A 45 -21.70 0.07 6.57
C LEU A 45 -20.97 -1.27 6.39
N LYS A 46 -21.21 -2.24 7.29
CA LYS A 46 -20.61 -3.57 7.19
C LYS A 46 -20.96 -4.25 5.86
N LYS A 47 -22.24 -4.26 5.48
CA LYS A 47 -22.71 -4.84 4.21
C LYS A 47 -22.08 -4.15 2.99
N GLY A 48 -21.96 -2.83 3.04
CA GLY A 48 -21.30 -2.03 2.01
C GLY A 48 -19.83 -2.42 1.86
N MET A 49 -19.09 -2.46 2.98
CA MET A 49 -17.67 -2.84 2.99
C MET A 49 -17.45 -4.25 2.43
N GLU A 50 -18.26 -5.24 2.81
CA GLU A 50 -18.15 -6.61 2.29
C GLU A 50 -18.38 -6.68 0.77
N SER A 51 -19.37 -5.93 0.27
CA SER A 51 -19.67 -5.87 -1.16
C SER A 51 -18.55 -5.20 -1.95
N THR A 52 -18.00 -4.10 -1.42
CA THR A 52 -16.86 -3.39 -2.02
C THR A 52 -15.62 -4.26 -2.08
N VAL A 53 -15.30 -5.00 -1.02
CA VAL A 53 -14.15 -5.92 -1.00
C VAL A 53 -14.28 -7.01 -2.07
N LYS A 54 -15.48 -7.58 -2.25
CA LYS A 54 -15.73 -8.59 -3.29
C LYS A 54 -15.47 -8.06 -4.70
N GLU A 55 -15.98 -6.87 -5.01
CA GLU A 55 -15.74 -6.25 -6.32
C GLU A 55 -14.28 -5.83 -6.51
N LEU A 56 -13.63 -5.32 -5.46
CA LEU A 56 -12.22 -4.94 -5.51
C LEU A 56 -11.33 -6.13 -5.85
N ILE A 57 -11.57 -7.30 -5.24
CA ILE A 57 -10.83 -8.53 -5.55
C ILE A 57 -11.00 -8.92 -7.03
N LYS A 58 -12.21 -8.79 -7.59
CA LYS A 58 -12.45 -9.08 -9.02
C LYS A 58 -11.64 -8.15 -9.91
N VAL A 59 -11.60 -6.85 -9.60
CA VAL A 59 -10.82 -5.87 -10.35
C VAL A 59 -9.32 -6.16 -10.23
N LEU A 60 -8.82 -6.48 -9.04
CA LEU A 60 -7.42 -6.82 -8.82
C LEU A 60 -7.01 -8.04 -9.65
N LYS A 61 -7.80 -9.12 -9.63
CA LYS A 61 -7.58 -10.31 -10.46
C LYS A 61 -7.55 -10.01 -11.96
N LYS A 62 -8.37 -9.07 -12.44
CA LYS A 62 -8.33 -8.64 -13.85
C LYS A 62 -7.05 -7.88 -14.21
N LYS A 63 -6.45 -7.18 -13.24
CA LYS A 63 -5.23 -6.39 -13.43
C LYS A 63 -3.94 -7.18 -13.17
N THR A 64 -4.02 -8.40 -12.65
CA THR A 64 -2.81 -9.21 -12.40
C THR A 64 -2.18 -9.65 -13.71
N ILE A 65 -0.87 -9.45 -13.84
CA ILE A 65 -0.08 -9.96 -14.95
C ILE A 65 0.47 -11.34 -14.52
N PRO A 66 0.14 -12.44 -15.22
CA PRO A 66 0.67 -13.75 -14.89
C PRO A 66 2.16 -13.81 -15.18
N VAL A 67 2.96 -14.23 -14.20
CA VAL A 67 4.40 -14.47 -14.39
C VAL A 67 4.60 -15.97 -14.55
N SER A 68 4.96 -16.41 -15.75
CA SER A 68 5.30 -17.82 -16.01
C SER A 68 6.64 -18.16 -15.37
N LYS A 69 6.73 -19.35 -14.77
CA LYS A 69 7.91 -19.86 -14.06
C LYS A 69 9.02 -20.20 -15.05
N GLY A 70 9.74 -19.19 -15.48
CA GLY A 70 10.96 -19.31 -16.27
C GLY A 70 11.62 -17.95 -16.32
N THR A 71 12.67 -17.78 -15.51
CA THR A 71 13.62 -16.65 -15.55
C THR A 71 12.95 -15.29 -15.75
N VAL A 72 12.57 -14.60 -14.68
CA VAL A 72 12.25 -13.16 -14.78
C VAL A 72 13.52 -12.46 -15.31
N PRO A 73 13.55 -11.97 -16.56
CA PRO A 73 14.75 -11.32 -17.05
C PRO A 73 14.92 -10.03 -16.25
N ARG A 74 16.07 -9.88 -15.59
CA ARG A 74 16.44 -8.72 -14.76
C ARG A 74 16.50 -7.39 -15.54
N LYS A 75 16.06 -7.35 -16.78
CA LYS A 75 16.10 -6.22 -17.70
C LYS A 75 14.85 -6.20 -18.57
N THR A 76 13.79 -5.52 -18.14
CA THR A 76 12.76 -4.86 -19.00
C THR A 76 11.70 -4.07 -18.21
N PHE A 77 11.99 -3.59 -16.98
CA PHE A 77 11.07 -2.62 -16.34
C PHE A 77 11.27 -1.18 -16.86
N ILE A 78 12.31 -0.94 -17.65
CA ILE A 78 12.40 0.26 -18.50
C ILE A 78 11.89 -0.17 -19.86
N GLN A 79 10.60 0.06 -20.14
CA GLN A 79 10.03 0.42 -21.44
C GLN A 79 8.58 0.85 -21.18
N ASN A 80 8.44 1.98 -20.49
CA ASN A 80 7.42 2.94 -20.87
C ASN A 80 8.14 4.28 -21.02
N LYS A 81 8.74 4.47 -22.20
CA LYS A 81 9.30 5.75 -22.64
C LYS A 81 8.15 6.76 -22.82
N LYS A 82 7.72 7.39 -21.72
CA LYS A 82 7.03 8.69 -21.76
C LYS A 82 7.21 9.48 -20.46
N THR A 83 8.42 9.49 -19.91
CA THR A 83 8.83 10.44 -18.85
C THR A 83 10.32 10.81 -18.98
N ASP A 84 10.78 11.10 -20.20
CA ASP A 84 12.13 11.65 -20.44
C ASP A 84 12.21 13.16 -20.16
N ASN A 85 11.33 13.75 -19.33
CA ASN A 85 11.43 15.18 -19.05
C ASN A 85 10.98 15.67 -17.66
N LEU A 86 11.27 14.94 -16.58
CA LEU A 86 11.15 15.49 -15.21
C LEU A 86 12.25 14.99 -14.23
N ARG A 87 13.42 14.53 -14.73
CA ARG A 87 14.59 14.23 -13.89
C ARG A 87 15.44 15.48 -13.63
N GLY A 88 14.81 16.55 -13.12
CA GLY A 88 15.47 17.85 -12.94
C GLY A 88 15.05 18.64 -11.70
N ALA A 89 14.39 18.06 -10.69
CA ALA A 89 13.82 18.86 -9.60
C ALA A 89 13.97 18.27 -8.19
N TYR A 90 15.12 17.64 -7.87
CA TYR A 90 15.50 17.44 -6.47
C TYR A 90 16.97 17.84 -6.27
N PRO A 91 17.27 18.89 -5.47
CA PRO A 91 18.63 19.26 -5.18
C PRO A 91 19.30 18.12 -4.39
N LYS A 92 20.45 17.65 -4.88
CA LYS A 92 21.31 16.75 -4.12
C LYS A 92 21.74 17.47 -2.85
N ILE A 93 21.33 16.96 -1.69
CA ILE A 93 21.87 17.40 -0.40
C ILE A 93 23.28 16.83 -0.32
N THR A 94 24.26 17.58 -0.81
CA THR A 94 25.68 17.33 -0.57
C THR A 94 25.93 17.44 0.93
N LYS A 95 26.47 16.39 1.54
CA LYS A 95 26.92 16.41 2.94
C LYS A 95 28.02 17.47 3.06
N MET A 96 27.68 18.64 3.61
CA MET A 96 28.64 19.68 3.96
C MET A 96 29.42 19.21 5.19
N SER A 97 30.74 19.01 5.07
CA SER A 97 31.59 18.69 6.21
C SER A 97 31.70 19.91 7.15
N PRO A 98 31.71 19.72 8.48
CA PRO A 98 31.55 20.80 9.47
C PRO A 98 32.80 21.70 9.66
N LYS A 99 33.75 21.74 8.72
CA LYS A 99 35.04 22.42 8.92
C LYS A 99 35.07 23.91 8.55
N ASN A 100 34.03 24.48 7.94
CA ASN A 100 34.09 25.85 7.41
C ASN A 100 32.94 26.74 7.93
N MET A 101 32.68 26.73 9.24
CA MET A 101 31.60 27.54 9.83
C MET A 101 32.07 28.75 10.65
N PHE A 102 33.39 28.98 10.78
CA PHE A 102 33.93 30.21 11.35
C PHE A 102 35.17 30.65 10.57
N GLY A 103 34.96 31.65 9.72
CA GLY A 103 35.95 32.42 8.99
C GLY A 103 35.35 33.77 8.67
#